data_AF-A0A944N959-F1
#
_entry.id   AF-A0A944N959-F1
#
_cell.length_a   1.000
_cell.length_b   1.000
_cell.length_c   1.000
_cell.angle_alpha   90.00
_cell.angle_beta   90.00
_cell.angle_gamma   90.00
#
_symmetry.space_group_name_H-M   'P 1'
#
loop_
_entity.id
_entity.type
_entity.pdbx_description
1 polymer ?
#
loop_
_entity_poly.entity_id
_entity_poly.type
_entity_poly.pdbx_seq_one_letter_code
_entity_poly.pdbx_strand_id
1 'polypeptide(L)'
;MFLVRWYKYREKSITRWSLLLVVALSITGNLKAEVTTVEEFDQQLLERGVAWKGRIVPSFYVGFAPRVENHQNILFQVARGNQARLTAILDEQAVLTYLYQLKKRYDVYHRLMGSKFRPVHQNQLQLFYNIIESDRYNILGTIEQFEAGQLTRQQLYSRSLQIMKELNRWRIFQQDFDLNKIFVSWEQRVEHFISISGLSHGATIEDTLTALEQNPQDSMVLVNEIMRGRIITTALSRAQQESLAELLWRKVNGELGRDSYLALVQQLFKQLADGLYNFRAVVDGKLVNALRCDQTEQCRLSYPEFNGIYPVGSLRGTTTDRLGNKINRFATYGYRHFVGSTRSGIDRIRGKKYYGWIPKMDYEKIGNGIHNPAVITKLRERKHRWLHQKLGIPTEFDTLWAVSRGRVSHGCIRMAAGHIWEVRHIFPAESEATTKLRWLGSDSRDYDVFDIDGDGKDEVMGVDYLIGYSFKDRVGTGLIGASFDRQLFYRSLYGENGQVYLDQSSGRYMVNRPFISYFLPPKGEEKVRPFSRQVAEDLPLYQQPYEKDKIQFFLTRRGGRPSASWIRGLGRIVGCGPFQEEFPTCYEARFDRNF
;
A
#
# COMPACT_ATOMS: atom_id res chain seq x y z
N MET A 1 86.20 29.67 43.12
CA MET A 1 84.88 29.29 43.67
C MET A 1 83.92 29.23 42.47
N PHE A 2 83.85 28.05 41.81
CA PHE A 2 82.64 27.20 41.67
C PHE A 2 81.46 27.94 40.98
N LEU A 3 80.66 27.43 40.02
CA LEU A 3 80.50 26.21 39.21
C LEU A 3 79.29 26.51 38.26
N VAL A 4 79.28 25.93 37.04
CA VAL A 4 78.09 25.40 36.28
C VAL A 4 77.11 26.41 35.64
N ARG A 5 76.96 26.50 34.30
CA ARG A 5 76.36 25.60 33.25
C ARG A 5 74.82 25.69 33.11
N TRP A 6 74.39 26.21 31.94
CA TRP A 6 73.28 25.80 31.06
C TRP A 6 71.90 25.39 31.61
N TYR A 7 70.84 26.01 31.07
CA TYR A 7 69.64 25.45 30.36
C TYR A 7 68.57 26.58 30.28
N LYS A 8 67.55 26.65 29.42
CA LYS A 8 67.24 26.27 28.03
C LYS A 8 65.82 26.85 27.76
N TYR A 9 65.65 27.56 26.64
CA TYR A 9 64.40 27.87 25.92
C TYR A 9 63.06 27.33 26.51
N ARG A 10 62.10 28.22 26.81
CA ARG A 10 60.67 28.13 26.41
C ARG A 10 59.83 29.24 27.06
N GLU A 11 59.55 30.31 26.32
CA GLU A 11 58.51 31.27 26.75
C GLU A 11 57.91 32.05 25.57
N LYS A 12 57.39 31.35 24.55
CA LYS A 12 56.52 31.94 23.50
C LYS A 12 55.60 30.88 22.89
N SER A 13 54.54 30.44 23.59
CA SER A 13 53.47 29.65 22.93
C SER A 13 52.14 29.52 23.68
N ILE A 14 51.75 30.42 24.59
CA ILE A 14 50.51 30.22 25.39
C ILE A 14 49.34 31.14 25.00
N THR A 15 49.53 32.18 24.19
CA THR A 15 48.44 33.11 23.80
C THR A 15 47.91 32.97 22.37
N ARG A 16 48.23 31.86 21.68
CA ARG A 16 47.67 31.56 20.34
C ARG A 16 46.83 30.28 20.24
N TRP A 17 46.73 29.49 21.32
CA TRP A 17 45.95 28.25 21.32
C TRP A 17 44.53 28.41 21.90
N SER A 18 44.28 29.42 22.72
CA SER A 18 42.95 29.64 23.32
C SER A 18 41.94 30.30 22.35
N LEU A 19 42.42 31.00 21.31
CA LEU A 19 41.55 31.61 20.29
C LEU A 19 41.25 30.67 19.10
N LEU A 20 42.10 29.66 18.87
CA LEU A 20 41.88 28.62 17.87
C LEU A 20 40.89 27.54 18.36
N LEU A 21 40.77 27.34 19.68
CA LEU A 21 39.81 26.38 20.24
C LEU A 21 38.37 26.92 20.24
N VAL A 22 38.17 28.23 20.42
CA VAL A 22 36.83 28.84 20.43
C VAL A 22 36.30 29.12 19.02
N VAL A 23 37.16 29.33 18.02
CA VAL A 23 36.73 29.47 16.61
C VAL A 23 36.60 28.11 15.90
N ALA A 24 37.27 27.05 16.38
CA ALA A 24 37.05 25.68 15.89
C ALA A 24 35.76 25.02 16.43
N LEU A 25 35.14 25.58 17.48
CA LEU A 25 33.87 25.10 18.04
C LEU A 25 32.62 25.79 17.47
N SER A 26 32.78 26.71 16.51
CA SER A 26 31.65 27.39 15.84
C SER A 26 31.46 26.97 14.37
N ILE A 27 32.19 25.95 13.91
CA ILE A 27 32.04 25.33 12.57
C ILE A 27 31.68 23.84 12.70
N THR A 28 30.99 23.45 13.78
CA THR A 28 30.11 22.28 13.74
C THR A 28 28.73 22.78 13.31
N GLY A 29 28.59 23.07 12.01
CA GLY A 29 27.25 23.18 11.44
C GLY A 29 26.51 21.91 11.82
N ASN A 30 25.43 22.05 12.61
CA ASN A 30 24.53 21.00 13.08
C ASN A 30 25.02 19.60 12.71
N LEU A 31 25.76 18.93 13.60
CA LEU A 31 25.86 17.47 13.56
C LEU A 31 24.41 16.99 13.53
N LYS A 32 23.88 16.71 12.34
CA LYS A 32 22.56 16.11 12.21
C LYS A 32 22.64 14.85 13.05
N ALA A 33 21.80 14.77 14.08
CA ALA A 33 21.67 13.57 14.89
C ALA A 33 21.66 12.36 13.94
N GLU A 34 22.39 11.32 14.32
CA GLU A 34 22.41 10.08 13.55
C GLU A 34 20.97 9.61 13.37
N VAL A 35 20.53 9.46 12.13
CA VAL A 35 19.16 9.03 11.82
C VAL A 35 19.04 7.57 12.22
N THR A 36 18.36 7.30 13.32
CA THR A 36 18.24 5.95 13.90
C THR A 36 16.80 5.44 13.90
N THR A 37 15.84 6.32 13.57
CA THR A 37 14.40 6.04 13.54
C THR A 37 13.77 6.38 12.17
N VAL A 38 12.68 5.72 11.82
CA VAL A 38 11.96 5.95 10.54
C VAL A 38 11.35 7.36 10.48
N GLU A 39 11.03 7.95 11.62
CA GLU A 39 10.54 9.33 11.73
C GLU A 39 11.61 10.33 11.33
N GLU A 40 12.83 10.14 11.85
CA GLU A 40 13.98 10.97 11.48
C GLU A 40 14.33 10.76 10.01
N PHE A 41 14.24 9.53 9.49
CA PHE A 41 14.36 9.24 8.06
C PHE A 41 13.35 10.09 7.27
N ASP A 42 12.06 10.03 7.63
CA ASP A 42 11.00 10.72 6.93
C ASP A 42 11.14 12.24 7.03
N GLN A 43 11.70 12.78 8.12
CA GLN A 43 12.03 14.20 8.23
C GLN A 43 13.11 14.65 7.24
N GLN A 44 14.01 13.77 6.79
CA GLN A 44 15.00 14.10 5.75
C GLN A 44 14.40 14.08 4.33
N LEU A 45 13.18 13.55 4.15
CA LEU A 45 12.53 13.44 2.86
C LEU A 45 11.65 14.65 2.53
N LEU A 46 11.50 14.93 1.23
CA LEU A 46 10.54 15.92 0.74
C LEU A 46 9.14 15.60 1.22
N GLU A 47 8.37 16.64 1.52
CA GLU A 47 7.00 16.47 2.00
C GLU A 47 6.14 15.71 0.97
N ARG A 48 6.36 15.96 -0.33
CA ARG A 48 5.56 15.42 -1.43
C ARG A 48 6.43 15.18 -2.67
N GLY A 49 6.44 13.95 -3.17
CA GLY A 49 7.12 13.58 -4.41
C GLY A 49 8.65 13.54 -4.30
N VAL A 50 9.31 13.55 -5.46
CA VAL A 50 10.77 13.43 -5.58
C VAL A 50 11.34 14.51 -6.49
N ALA A 51 12.49 15.07 -6.13
CA ALA A 51 13.15 16.11 -6.89
C ALA A 51 14.58 15.73 -7.25
N TRP A 52 15.07 16.29 -8.36
CA TRP A 52 16.44 16.07 -8.81
C TRP A 52 16.96 17.24 -9.63
N LYS A 53 18.27 17.17 -9.93
CA LYS A 53 18.97 18.12 -10.80
C LYS A 53 19.36 17.46 -12.11
N GLY A 54 19.03 18.08 -13.24
CA GLY A 54 19.50 17.64 -14.55
C GLY A 54 18.70 16.49 -15.16
N ARG A 55 19.40 15.44 -15.60
CA ARG A 55 18.75 14.32 -16.31
C ARG A 55 18.20 13.31 -15.31
N ILE A 56 17.04 12.73 -15.63
CA ILE A 56 16.51 11.62 -14.84
C ILE A 56 17.38 10.39 -15.01
N VAL A 57 17.66 9.75 -13.89
CA VAL A 57 18.48 8.55 -13.79
C VAL A 57 17.63 7.41 -13.20
N PRO A 58 18.09 6.16 -13.31
CA PRO A 58 17.47 5.02 -12.65
C PRO A 58 17.31 5.21 -11.14
N SER A 59 16.35 4.49 -10.56
CA SER A 59 16.11 4.45 -9.12
C SER A 59 15.72 3.05 -8.64
N PHE A 60 15.68 2.87 -7.32
CA PHE A 60 15.16 1.68 -6.65
C PHE A 60 14.57 2.02 -5.27
N TYR A 61 13.79 1.10 -4.72
CA TYR A 61 13.12 1.25 -3.43
C TYR A 61 14.10 1.17 -2.26
N VAL A 62 14.02 2.12 -1.33
CA VAL A 62 14.80 2.13 -0.06
C VAL A 62 13.88 2.32 1.15
N GLY A 63 12.67 1.77 1.07
CA GLY A 63 11.71 1.77 2.18
C GLY A 63 11.53 0.40 2.83
N PHE A 64 10.53 0.34 3.70
CA PHE A 64 10.37 -0.71 4.70
C PHE A 64 9.09 -1.52 4.56
N ALA A 65 8.31 -1.32 3.49
CA ALA A 65 7.11 -2.12 3.24
C ALA A 65 7.43 -3.63 3.22
N PRO A 66 6.50 -4.47 3.69
CA PRO A 66 6.66 -5.91 3.63
C PRO A 66 6.54 -6.42 2.19
N ARG A 67 7.02 -7.64 1.93
CA ARG A 67 6.73 -8.40 0.70
C ARG A 67 5.73 -9.49 1.03
N VAL A 68 4.76 -9.73 0.14
CA VAL A 68 3.79 -10.82 0.22
C VAL A 68 3.84 -11.63 -1.06
N GLU A 69 4.28 -12.89 -0.96
CA GLU A 69 4.47 -13.77 -2.13
C GLU A 69 3.17 -14.47 -2.56
N ASN A 70 2.24 -14.70 -1.63
CA ASN A 70 0.92 -15.23 -1.98
C ASN A 70 0.05 -14.12 -2.60
N HIS A 71 -0.29 -14.28 -3.88
CA HIS A 71 -1.08 -13.31 -4.61
C HIS A 71 -2.54 -13.20 -4.11
N GLN A 72 -3.10 -14.23 -3.46
CA GLN A 72 -4.46 -14.19 -2.94
C GLN A 72 -4.59 -13.20 -1.76
N ASN A 73 -3.50 -13.03 -1.01
CA ASN A 73 -3.41 -12.16 0.16
C ASN A 73 -3.37 -10.67 -0.18
N ILE A 74 -3.23 -10.30 -1.46
CA ILE A 74 -3.10 -8.90 -1.87
C ILE A 74 -4.34 -8.46 -2.66
N LEU A 75 -4.84 -7.28 -2.30
CA LEU A 75 -5.90 -6.56 -3.02
C LEU A 75 -5.40 -5.18 -3.41
N PHE A 76 -5.56 -4.80 -4.69
CA PHE A 76 -5.33 -3.44 -5.17
C PHE A 76 -6.64 -2.85 -5.71
N GLN A 77 -7.11 -1.74 -5.13
CA GLN A 77 -8.37 -1.11 -5.49
C GLN A 77 -8.20 0.39 -5.77
N VAL A 78 -8.87 0.90 -6.79
CA VAL A 78 -8.92 2.33 -7.15
C VAL A 78 -10.36 2.82 -7.04
N ALA A 79 -10.58 3.92 -6.32
CA ALA A 79 -11.93 4.46 -6.10
C ALA A 79 -11.96 5.99 -6.06
N ARG A 80 -13.18 6.55 -5.95
CA ARG A 80 -13.44 7.99 -5.88
C ARG A 80 -12.54 8.67 -4.86
N GLY A 81 -12.18 9.93 -5.16
CA GLY A 81 -11.15 10.65 -4.44
C GLY A 81 -9.76 10.51 -5.05
N ASN A 82 -9.64 9.91 -6.24
CA ASN A 82 -8.34 9.80 -6.93
C ASN A 82 -7.28 9.17 -6.01
N GLN A 83 -7.59 7.98 -5.54
CA GLN A 83 -6.81 7.25 -4.56
C GLN A 83 -6.86 5.75 -4.86
N ALA A 84 -5.82 5.04 -4.42
CA ALA A 84 -5.71 3.60 -4.55
C ALA A 84 -5.37 2.98 -3.18
N ARG A 85 -6.07 1.91 -2.83
CA ARG A 85 -5.77 1.05 -1.68
C ARG A 85 -4.94 -0.14 -2.12
N LEU A 86 -3.94 -0.49 -1.33
CA LEU A 86 -3.32 -1.80 -1.31
C LEU A 86 -3.51 -2.40 0.08
N THR A 87 -4.28 -3.47 0.17
CA THR A 87 -4.40 -4.28 1.39
C THR A 87 -3.62 -5.58 1.18
N ALA A 88 -2.82 -5.98 2.16
CA ALA A 88 -2.09 -7.24 2.13
C ALA A 88 -2.21 -7.98 3.47
N ILE A 89 -2.75 -9.20 3.44
CA ILE A 89 -2.75 -10.11 4.58
C ILE A 89 -1.31 -10.59 4.80
N LEU A 90 -0.79 -10.37 6.01
CA LEU A 90 0.57 -10.74 6.38
C LEU A 90 0.53 -12.13 7.01
N ASP A 91 0.62 -13.14 6.14
CA ASP A 91 0.70 -14.54 6.54
C ASP A 91 2.00 -14.86 7.29
N GLU A 92 2.13 -16.11 7.72
CA GLU A 92 3.27 -16.56 8.52
C GLU A 92 4.61 -16.32 7.80
N GLN A 93 4.65 -16.54 6.48
CA GLN A 93 5.82 -16.31 5.66
C GLN A 93 6.19 -14.82 5.58
N ALA A 94 5.21 -13.95 5.31
CA ALA A 94 5.44 -12.51 5.17
C ALA A 94 6.06 -11.92 6.46
N VAL A 95 5.60 -12.38 7.63
CA VAL A 95 6.15 -11.91 8.92
C VAL A 95 7.51 -12.52 9.21
N LEU A 96 7.70 -13.83 9.07
CA LEU A 96 8.98 -14.49 9.42
C LEU A 96 10.14 -14.09 8.50
N THR A 97 9.86 -13.84 7.22
CA THR A 97 10.89 -13.46 6.25
C THR A 97 11.16 -11.95 6.23
N TYR A 98 10.35 -11.11 6.87
CA TYR A 98 10.45 -9.65 6.76
C TYR A 98 11.85 -9.08 7.07
N LEU A 99 12.47 -9.48 8.19
CA LEU A 99 13.82 -9.03 8.54
C LEU A 99 14.86 -9.52 7.53
N TYR A 100 14.72 -10.75 7.04
CA TYR A 100 15.57 -11.30 5.99
C TYR A 100 15.42 -10.56 4.66
N GLN A 101 14.21 -10.14 4.31
CA GLN A 101 13.94 -9.31 3.14
C GLN A 101 14.65 -7.94 3.23
N LEU A 102 14.68 -7.33 4.42
CA LEU A 102 15.41 -6.09 4.68
C LEU A 102 16.92 -6.30 4.57
N LYS A 103 17.45 -7.31 5.27
CA LYS A 103 18.87 -7.68 5.22
C LYS A 103 19.34 -7.98 3.80
N LYS A 104 18.55 -8.72 3.01
CA LYS A 104 18.92 -9.02 1.62
C LYS A 104 19.01 -7.76 0.76
N ARG A 105 18.08 -6.82 0.92
CA ARG A 105 18.17 -5.52 0.22
C ARG A 105 19.42 -4.76 0.61
N TYR A 106 19.70 -4.70 1.91
CA TYR A 106 20.93 -4.12 2.46
C TYR A 106 22.18 -4.74 1.81
N ASP A 107 22.34 -6.06 1.87
CA ASP A 107 23.50 -6.79 1.33
C ASP A 107 23.69 -6.56 -0.19
N VAL A 108 22.59 -6.63 -0.95
CA VAL A 108 22.60 -6.40 -2.40
C VAL A 108 23.01 -4.95 -2.69
N TYR A 109 22.43 -3.98 -2.00
CA TYR A 109 22.75 -2.57 -2.23
C TYR A 109 24.20 -2.25 -1.84
N HIS A 110 24.73 -2.79 -0.75
CA HIS A 110 26.15 -2.63 -0.37
C HIS A 110 27.08 -3.16 -1.46
N ARG A 111 26.84 -4.39 -1.93
CA ARG A 111 27.62 -5.01 -3.01
C ARG A 111 27.61 -4.16 -4.28
N LEU A 112 26.44 -3.66 -4.66
CA LEU A 112 26.26 -2.84 -5.86
C LEU A 112 26.84 -1.43 -5.70
N MET A 113 26.79 -0.87 -4.49
CA MET A 113 27.47 0.38 -4.12
C MET A 113 28.98 0.25 -4.15
N GLY A 114 29.57 -0.93 -3.95
CA GLY A 114 31.02 -1.15 -4.13
C GLY A 114 31.42 -1.27 -5.60
N SER A 115 30.54 -1.82 -6.44
CA SER A 115 30.93 -2.32 -7.78
C SER A 115 30.24 -1.66 -8.98
N LYS A 116 28.95 -1.31 -8.90
CA LYS A 116 28.12 -0.98 -10.07
C LYS A 116 27.52 0.43 -10.09
N PHE A 117 27.11 1.01 -8.95
CA PHE A 117 26.44 2.31 -8.93
C PHE A 117 26.97 3.29 -7.87
N ARG A 118 26.60 4.57 -8.03
CA ARG A 118 26.75 5.64 -7.04
C ARG A 118 25.40 6.35 -6.80
N PRO A 119 24.96 6.55 -5.54
CA PRO A 119 23.75 7.30 -5.24
C PRO A 119 23.87 8.77 -5.66
N VAL A 120 22.76 9.39 -6.08
CA VAL A 120 22.68 10.80 -6.48
C VAL A 120 21.36 11.46 -6.06
N HIS A 121 21.33 12.79 -6.13
CA HIS A 121 20.22 13.68 -5.76
C HIS A 121 19.99 13.75 -4.25
N GLN A 122 19.53 12.68 -3.60
CA GLN A 122 19.46 12.56 -2.14
C GLN A 122 20.08 11.24 -1.72
N ASN A 123 20.74 11.21 -0.56
CA ASN A 123 21.37 9.99 -0.06
C ASN A 123 20.40 9.18 0.83
N GLN A 124 19.22 8.86 0.30
CA GLN A 124 18.21 8.07 1.01
C GLN A 124 18.71 6.65 1.32
N LEU A 125 19.63 6.12 0.51
CA LEU A 125 20.24 4.82 0.75
C LEU A 125 21.05 4.78 2.04
N GLN A 126 21.79 5.84 2.36
CA GLN A 126 22.48 5.90 3.64
C GLN A 126 21.49 5.94 4.81
N LEU A 127 20.40 6.70 4.67
CA LEU A 127 19.34 6.70 5.68
C LEU A 127 18.77 5.28 5.87
N PHE A 128 18.58 4.53 4.79
CA PHE A 128 18.12 3.14 4.86
C PHE A 128 19.13 2.26 5.62
N TYR A 129 20.42 2.37 5.33
CA TYR A 129 21.46 1.63 6.06
C TYR A 129 21.46 1.96 7.54
N ASN A 130 21.40 3.24 7.91
CA ASN A 130 21.36 3.63 9.30
C ASN A 130 20.19 2.97 10.04
N ILE A 131 19.02 2.82 9.41
CA ILE A 131 17.87 2.12 10.01
C ILE A 131 18.13 0.61 10.16
N ILE A 132 18.74 -0.03 9.15
CA ILE A 132 19.07 -1.47 9.22
C ILE A 132 20.12 -1.76 10.30
N GLU A 133 21.11 -0.88 10.45
CA GLU A 133 22.23 -0.98 11.39
C GLU A 133 21.88 -0.47 12.80
N SER A 134 20.76 0.25 12.95
CA SER A 134 20.37 0.88 14.21
C SER A 134 20.03 -0.12 15.31
N ASP A 135 20.63 0.08 16.48
CA ASP A 135 20.28 -0.62 17.72
C ASP A 135 18.81 -0.44 18.12
N ARG A 136 18.15 0.65 17.67
CA ARG A 136 16.75 0.93 17.99
C ARG A 136 15.80 -0.17 17.51
N TYR A 137 16.05 -0.70 16.32
CA TYR A 137 15.25 -1.78 15.74
C TYR A 137 15.96 -3.13 15.85
N ASN A 138 17.29 -3.13 15.98
CA ASN A 138 18.13 -4.31 16.15
C ASN A 138 17.79 -5.42 15.12
N ILE A 139 17.67 -5.03 13.85
CA ILE A 139 17.23 -5.92 12.76
C ILE A 139 18.25 -7.05 12.56
N LEU A 140 19.53 -6.68 12.39
CA LEU A 140 20.61 -7.64 12.16
C LEU A 140 20.84 -8.52 13.39
N GLY A 141 20.89 -7.95 14.60
CA GLY A 141 21.05 -8.73 15.81
C GLY A 141 19.86 -9.66 16.10
N THR A 142 18.63 -9.30 15.72
CA THR A 142 17.48 -10.22 15.83
C THR A 142 17.64 -11.44 14.92
N ILE A 143 18.16 -11.25 13.70
CA ILE A 143 18.47 -12.35 12.78
C ILE A 143 19.57 -13.23 13.38
N GLU A 144 20.67 -12.63 13.83
CA GLU A 144 21.81 -13.36 14.41
C GLU A 144 21.40 -14.18 15.65
N GLN A 145 20.58 -13.61 16.54
CA GLN A 145 20.07 -14.32 17.71
C GLN A 145 19.19 -15.52 17.33
N PHE A 146 18.38 -15.40 16.27
CA PHE A 146 17.57 -16.53 15.79
C PHE A 146 18.44 -17.63 15.18
N GLU A 147 19.40 -17.27 14.32
CA GLU A 147 20.32 -18.22 13.69
C GLU A 147 21.23 -18.92 14.71
N ALA A 148 21.58 -18.24 15.81
CA ALA A 148 22.29 -18.81 16.93
C ALA A 148 21.41 -19.67 17.87
N GLY A 149 20.12 -19.85 17.57
CA GLY A 149 19.19 -20.64 18.36
C GLY A 149 18.73 -19.98 19.67
N GLN A 150 18.98 -18.68 19.84
CA GLN A 150 18.61 -17.92 21.06
C GLN A 150 17.17 -17.42 21.02
N LEU A 151 16.53 -17.41 19.84
CA LEU A 151 15.12 -17.09 19.67
C LEU A 151 14.35 -18.30 19.14
N THR A 152 13.19 -18.55 19.74
CA THR A 152 12.19 -19.44 19.16
C THR A 152 11.53 -18.78 17.95
N ARG A 153 10.90 -19.59 17.09
CA ARG A 153 10.08 -19.10 15.96
C ARG A 153 9.02 -18.09 16.38
N GLN A 154 8.31 -18.36 17.48
CA GLN A 154 7.28 -17.46 18.01
C GLN A 154 7.87 -16.11 18.45
N GLN A 155 9.06 -16.12 19.09
CA GLN A 155 9.77 -14.90 19.46
C GLN A 155 10.25 -14.13 18.23
N LEU A 156 10.80 -14.81 17.22
CA LEU A 156 11.17 -14.18 15.94
C LEU A 156 9.94 -13.54 15.27
N TYR A 157 8.83 -14.28 15.16
CA TYR A 157 7.59 -13.74 14.59
C TYR A 157 7.16 -12.47 15.31
N SER A 158 7.09 -12.52 16.65
CA SER A 158 6.64 -11.40 17.47
C SER A 158 7.53 -10.18 17.30
N ARG A 159 8.87 -10.36 17.33
CA ARG A 159 9.84 -9.28 17.13
C ARG A 159 9.78 -8.72 15.71
N SER A 160 9.70 -9.59 14.71
CA SER A 160 9.59 -9.19 13.30
C SER A 160 8.34 -8.36 13.05
N LEU A 161 7.18 -8.78 13.59
CA LEU A 161 5.94 -8.03 13.48
C LEU A 161 6.01 -6.68 14.22
N GLN A 162 6.61 -6.64 15.40
CA GLN A 162 6.81 -5.39 16.14
C GLN A 162 7.67 -4.41 15.32
N ILE A 163 8.83 -4.86 14.83
CA ILE A 163 9.71 -4.03 13.99
C ILE A 163 8.97 -3.58 12.73
N MET A 164 8.22 -4.46 12.08
CA MET A 164 7.41 -4.14 10.90
C MET A 164 6.38 -3.04 11.18
N LYS A 165 5.67 -3.11 12.32
CA LYS A 165 4.72 -2.08 12.78
C LYS A 165 5.39 -0.74 13.00
N GLU A 166 6.57 -0.74 13.63
CA GLU A 166 7.34 0.48 13.89
C GLU A 166 7.91 1.10 12.61
N LEU A 167 8.35 0.30 11.64
CA LEU A 167 8.88 0.79 10.36
C LEU A 167 7.79 1.21 9.36
N ASN A 168 6.56 0.71 9.51
CA ASN A 168 5.41 0.99 8.64
C ASN A 168 4.25 1.57 9.44
N ARG A 169 4.52 2.63 10.21
CA ARG A 169 3.54 3.29 11.07
C ARG A 169 2.25 3.62 10.33
N TRP A 170 1.12 3.43 11.02
CA TRP A 170 -0.24 3.71 10.52
C TRP A 170 -0.67 2.85 9.33
N ARG A 171 0.10 1.80 9.01
CA ARG A 171 -0.15 0.91 7.86
C ARG A 171 -0.12 -0.56 8.23
N ILE A 172 0.32 -0.94 9.42
CA ILE A 172 0.25 -2.33 9.90
C ILE A 172 -0.75 -2.39 11.05
N PHE A 173 -1.83 -3.12 10.84
CA PHE A 173 -2.92 -3.28 11.80
C PHE A 173 -2.95 -4.72 12.31
N GLN A 174 -3.20 -4.87 13.61
CA GLN A 174 -3.54 -6.18 14.16
C GLN A 174 -5.06 -6.33 14.06
N GLN A 175 -5.51 -7.12 13.10
CA GLN A 175 -6.92 -7.43 12.97
C GLN A 175 -7.31 -8.46 14.03
N ASP A 176 -8.44 -8.27 14.70
CA ASP A 176 -9.05 -9.23 15.62
C ASP A 176 -10.57 -9.16 15.56
N PHE A 177 -11.16 -10.03 14.75
CA PHE A 177 -12.59 -10.08 14.50
C PHE A 177 -13.26 -11.16 15.35
N ASP A 178 -14.32 -10.76 16.05
CA ASP A 178 -15.33 -11.67 16.57
C ASP A 178 -16.30 -12.02 15.44
N LEU A 179 -16.03 -13.15 14.77
CA LEU A 179 -16.80 -13.55 13.60
C LEU A 179 -18.25 -13.88 13.96
N ASN A 180 -18.53 -14.30 15.19
CA ASN A 180 -19.90 -14.55 15.63
C ASN A 180 -20.72 -13.26 15.65
N LYS A 181 -20.16 -12.15 16.15
CA LYS A 181 -20.83 -10.85 16.08
C LYS A 181 -21.07 -10.42 14.64
N ILE A 182 -20.10 -10.62 13.77
CA ILE A 182 -20.22 -10.33 12.34
C ILE A 182 -21.35 -11.17 11.72
N PHE A 183 -21.35 -12.49 11.93
CA PHE A 183 -22.36 -13.40 11.37
C PHE A 183 -23.77 -13.10 11.88
N VAL A 184 -23.93 -12.77 13.16
CA VAL A 184 -25.21 -12.30 13.71
C VAL A 184 -25.65 -10.99 13.06
N SER A 185 -24.76 -10.00 12.93
CA SER A 185 -25.11 -8.74 12.27
C SER A 185 -25.47 -8.91 10.78
N TRP A 186 -24.81 -9.88 10.13
CA TRP A 186 -25.04 -10.21 8.72
C TRP A 186 -26.42 -10.85 8.48
N GLU A 187 -27.08 -11.39 9.51
CA GLU A 187 -28.43 -11.95 9.42
C GLU A 187 -29.44 -10.95 8.87
N GLN A 188 -29.30 -9.67 9.21
CA GLN A 188 -30.14 -8.59 8.67
C GLN A 188 -30.02 -8.47 7.15
N ARG A 189 -28.84 -8.78 6.58
CA ARG A 189 -28.63 -8.80 5.12
C ARG A 189 -29.29 -10.01 4.48
N VAL A 190 -29.25 -11.16 5.15
CA VAL A 190 -29.95 -12.38 4.73
C VAL A 190 -31.46 -12.14 4.69
N GLU A 191 -32.02 -11.55 5.75
CA GLU A 191 -33.45 -11.19 5.84
C GLU A 191 -33.85 -10.18 4.77
N HIS A 192 -33.01 -9.16 4.53
CA HIS A 192 -33.24 -8.21 3.45
C HIS A 192 -33.29 -8.91 2.08
N PHE A 193 -32.34 -9.80 1.78
CA PHE A 193 -32.34 -10.57 0.54
C PHE A 193 -33.61 -11.41 0.38
N ILE A 194 -34.04 -12.13 1.43
CA ILE A 194 -35.30 -12.89 1.42
C ILE A 194 -36.47 -11.98 1.06
N SER A 195 -36.56 -10.81 1.69
CA SER A 195 -37.66 -9.86 1.46
C SER A 195 -37.75 -9.34 0.02
N ILE A 196 -36.61 -9.11 -0.65
CA ILE A 196 -36.57 -8.56 -2.01
C ILE A 196 -36.59 -9.64 -3.10
N SER A 197 -36.27 -10.89 -2.75
CA SER A 197 -36.22 -12.01 -3.70
C SER A 197 -37.56 -12.73 -3.87
N GLY A 198 -38.56 -12.39 -3.07
CA GLY A 198 -39.90 -13.01 -3.13
C GLY A 198 -39.97 -14.39 -2.48
N LEU A 199 -38.92 -14.82 -1.76
CA LEU A 199 -38.93 -16.05 -0.99
C LEU A 199 -39.89 -15.94 0.20
N SER A 200 -40.72 -16.97 0.40
CA SER A 200 -41.68 -17.05 1.51
C SER A 200 -41.68 -18.45 2.13
N HIS A 201 -42.34 -18.57 3.28
CA HIS A 201 -42.54 -19.87 3.94
C HIS A 201 -43.17 -20.88 2.96
N GLY A 202 -42.67 -22.12 2.97
CA GLY A 202 -43.03 -23.17 2.02
C GLY A 202 -42.14 -23.22 0.76
N ALA A 203 -41.20 -22.28 0.58
CA ALA A 203 -40.23 -22.34 -0.51
C ALA A 203 -39.35 -23.60 -0.43
N THR A 204 -39.05 -24.19 -1.57
CA THR A 204 -38.13 -25.31 -1.72
C THR A 204 -36.68 -24.84 -1.87
N ILE A 205 -35.72 -25.75 -1.74
CA ILE A 205 -34.31 -25.44 -2.01
C ILE A 205 -34.11 -24.96 -3.46
N GLU A 206 -34.87 -25.50 -4.42
CA GLU A 206 -34.79 -25.12 -5.83
C GLU A 206 -35.32 -23.70 -6.06
N ASP A 207 -36.35 -23.29 -5.31
CA ASP A 207 -36.84 -21.91 -5.34
C ASP A 207 -35.76 -20.93 -4.84
N THR A 208 -35.00 -21.32 -3.80
CA THR A 208 -33.89 -20.47 -3.30
C THR A 208 -32.71 -20.40 -4.27
N LEU A 209 -32.35 -21.50 -4.94
CA LEU A 209 -31.34 -21.49 -6.01
C LEU A 209 -31.80 -20.59 -7.17
N THR A 210 -33.05 -20.73 -7.58
CA THR A 210 -33.67 -19.89 -8.62
C THR A 210 -33.64 -18.41 -8.22
N ALA A 211 -33.97 -18.08 -6.97
CA ALA A 211 -33.93 -16.72 -6.46
C ALA A 211 -32.52 -16.11 -6.51
N LEU A 212 -31.48 -16.89 -6.16
CA LEU A 212 -30.08 -16.45 -6.25
C LEU A 212 -29.67 -16.16 -7.70
N GLU A 213 -30.12 -16.98 -8.65
CA GLU A 213 -29.84 -16.83 -10.08
C GLU A 213 -30.60 -15.66 -10.71
N GLN A 214 -31.84 -15.41 -10.29
CA GLN A 214 -32.67 -14.29 -10.76
C GLN A 214 -32.23 -12.95 -10.16
N ASN A 215 -31.59 -12.95 -8.99
CA ASN A 215 -31.12 -11.74 -8.29
C ASN A 215 -29.59 -11.70 -8.14
N PRO A 216 -28.80 -11.84 -9.22
CA PRO A 216 -27.36 -12.11 -9.10
C PRO A 216 -26.56 -10.93 -8.52
N GLN A 217 -27.02 -9.69 -8.71
CA GLN A 217 -26.39 -8.52 -8.09
C GLN A 217 -26.59 -8.52 -6.57
N ASP A 218 -27.80 -8.77 -6.10
CA ASP A 218 -28.10 -8.81 -4.66
C ASP A 218 -27.47 -10.03 -3.98
N SER A 219 -27.37 -11.16 -4.69
CA SER A 219 -26.58 -12.32 -4.26
C SER A 219 -25.11 -11.96 -4.05
N MET A 220 -24.49 -11.21 -4.97
CA MET A 220 -23.10 -10.76 -4.82
C MET A 220 -22.94 -9.77 -3.67
N VAL A 221 -23.89 -8.84 -3.50
CA VAL A 221 -23.88 -7.91 -2.35
C VAL A 221 -23.92 -8.71 -1.06
N LEU A 222 -24.89 -9.62 -0.93
CA LEU A 222 -25.08 -10.46 0.26
C LEU A 222 -23.78 -11.16 0.67
N VAL A 223 -23.11 -11.87 -0.25
CA VAL A 223 -21.89 -12.62 0.09
C VAL A 223 -20.66 -11.74 0.34
N ASN A 224 -20.52 -10.61 -0.35
CA ASN A 224 -19.38 -9.71 -0.12
C ASN A 224 -19.54 -8.89 1.17
N GLU A 225 -20.77 -8.69 1.65
CA GLU A 225 -21.07 -7.99 2.88
C GLU A 225 -20.74 -8.79 4.15
N ILE A 226 -20.47 -10.10 4.06
CA ILE A 226 -20.07 -10.90 5.22
C ILE A 226 -18.76 -10.40 5.84
N MET A 227 -17.84 -9.91 5.01
CA MET A 227 -16.58 -9.26 5.39
C MET A 227 -16.19 -8.24 4.31
N ARG A 228 -16.92 -7.12 4.31
CA ARG A 228 -16.79 -6.04 3.33
C ARG A 228 -15.33 -5.62 3.14
N GLY A 229 -14.91 -5.52 1.88
CA GLY A 229 -13.58 -5.01 1.50
C GLY A 229 -12.41 -5.95 1.78
N ARG A 230 -12.64 -7.15 2.34
CA ARG A 230 -11.63 -8.20 2.59
C ARG A 230 -11.87 -9.44 1.75
N ILE A 231 -13.11 -9.95 1.77
CA ILE A 231 -13.53 -11.03 0.86
C ILE A 231 -14.14 -10.38 -0.36
N ILE A 232 -13.51 -10.59 -1.53
CA ILE A 232 -14.00 -10.10 -2.82
C ILE A 232 -14.40 -11.30 -3.67
N THR A 233 -15.70 -11.60 -3.67
CA THR A 233 -16.31 -12.66 -4.47
C THR A 233 -16.90 -12.04 -5.72
N THR A 234 -16.40 -12.46 -6.88
CA THR A 234 -16.95 -12.03 -8.18
C THR A 234 -17.88 -13.07 -8.77
N ALA A 235 -17.80 -14.33 -8.36
CA ALA A 235 -18.72 -15.39 -8.78
C ALA A 235 -18.79 -16.43 -7.67
N LEU A 236 -19.94 -17.08 -7.53
CA LEU A 236 -20.11 -18.20 -6.61
C LEU A 236 -19.85 -19.52 -7.35
N SER A 237 -19.07 -20.41 -6.75
CA SER A 237 -19.00 -21.80 -7.16
C SER A 237 -20.34 -22.50 -6.89
N ARG A 238 -20.58 -23.66 -7.52
CA ARG A 238 -21.81 -24.43 -7.27
C ARG A 238 -21.97 -24.78 -5.78
N ALA A 239 -20.89 -25.20 -5.13
CA ALA A 239 -20.90 -25.50 -3.69
C ALA A 239 -21.23 -24.27 -2.82
N GLN A 240 -20.72 -23.09 -3.18
CA GLN A 240 -21.03 -21.84 -2.48
C GLN A 240 -22.49 -21.42 -2.72
N GLN A 241 -23.02 -21.60 -3.93
CA GLN A 241 -24.43 -21.36 -4.23
C GLN A 241 -25.34 -22.29 -3.44
N GLU A 242 -25.05 -23.59 -3.40
CA GLU A 242 -25.81 -24.59 -2.64
C GLU A 242 -25.76 -24.30 -1.14
N SER A 243 -24.60 -23.92 -0.60
CA SER A 243 -24.46 -23.58 0.82
C SER A 243 -25.24 -22.30 1.19
N LEU A 244 -25.25 -21.29 0.32
CA LEU A 244 -26.04 -20.09 0.50
C LEU A 244 -27.55 -20.37 0.35
N ALA A 245 -27.94 -21.19 -0.63
CA ALA A 245 -29.32 -21.62 -0.84
C ALA A 245 -29.86 -22.37 0.37
N GLU A 246 -29.09 -23.31 0.94
CA GLU A 246 -29.48 -24.05 2.14
C GLU A 246 -29.71 -23.12 3.34
N LEU A 247 -28.83 -22.15 3.54
CA LEU A 247 -29.00 -21.14 4.59
C LEU A 247 -30.31 -20.36 4.41
N LEU A 248 -30.58 -19.86 3.21
CA LEU A 248 -31.78 -19.10 2.88
C LEU A 248 -33.04 -19.94 3.05
N TRP A 249 -33.02 -21.18 2.56
CA TRP A 249 -34.13 -22.12 2.60
C TRP A 249 -34.54 -22.47 4.04
N ARG A 250 -33.57 -22.75 4.92
CA ARG A 250 -33.86 -23.02 6.33
C ARG A 250 -34.36 -21.77 7.05
N LYS A 251 -33.77 -20.60 6.76
CA LYS A 251 -34.18 -19.32 7.37
C LYS A 251 -35.62 -18.96 7.00
N VAL A 252 -36.00 -19.07 5.72
CA VAL A 252 -37.36 -18.71 5.26
C VAL A 252 -38.44 -19.69 5.77
N ASN A 253 -38.07 -20.95 6.00
CA ASN A 253 -38.99 -21.96 6.56
C ASN A 253 -39.05 -21.97 8.10
N GLY A 254 -38.27 -21.12 8.78
CA GLY A 254 -38.22 -21.09 10.25
C GLY A 254 -37.51 -22.29 10.86
N GLU A 255 -36.71 -23.02 10.08
CA GLU A 255 -35.98 -24.23 10.49
C GLU A 255 -34.58 -23.94 11.02
N LEU A 256 -34.29 -22.67 11.31
CA LEU A 256 -32.94 -22.23 11.60
C LEU A 256 -32.86 -21.57 12.98
N GLY A 257 -32.52 -22.38 13.99
CA GLY A 257 -32.09 -21.88 15.29
C GLY A 257 -30.72 -21.20 15.22
N ARG A 258 -30.36 -20.43 16.26
CA ARG A 258 -29.13 -19.63 16.30
C ARG A 258 -27.86 -20.43 16.01
N ASP A 259 -27.68 -21.58 16.66
CA ASP A 259 -26.45 -22.36 16.52
C ASP A 259 -26.33 -22.99 15.12
N SER A 260 -27.46 -23.45 14.56
CA SER A 260 -27.53 -23.96 13.19
C SER A 260 -27.26 -22.86 12.16
N TYR A 261 -27.76 -21.64 12.39
CA TYR A 261 -27.44 -20.47 11.56
C TYR A 261 -25.93 -20.20 11.59
N LEU A 262 -25.33 -20.07 12.77
CA LEU A 262 -23.90 -19.80 12.91
C LEU A 262 -23.03 -20.87 12.25
N ALA A 263 -23.40 -22.16 12.37
CA ALA A 263 -22.69 -23.25 11.73
C ALA A 263 -22.70 -23.15 10.19
N LEU A 264 -23.87 -22.87 9.59
CA LEU A 264 -24.00 -22.72 8.14
C LEU A 264 -23.27 -21.47 7.62
N VAL A 265 -23.39 -20.33 8.32
CA VAL A 265 -22.68 -19.10 7.95
C VAL A 265 -21.16 -19.29 8.08
N GLN A 266 -20.70 -19.98 9.12
CA GLN A 266 -19.28 -20.31 9.28
C GLN A 266 -18.77 -21.18 8.13
N GLN A 267 -19.55 -22.18 7.70
CA GLN A 267 -19.19 -23.03 6.57
C GLN A 267 -19.11 -22.22 5.27
N LEU A 268 -20.13 -21.39 4.99
CA LEU A 268 -20.14 -20.49 3.84
C LEU A 268 -18.94 -19.54 3.87
N PHE A 269 -18.66 -18.93 5.02
CA PHE A 269 -17.50 -18.05 5.22
C PHE A 269 -16.19 -18.76 4.89
N LYS A 270 -15.97 -19.98 5.40
CA LYS A 270 -14.76 -20.78 5.09
C LYS A 270 -14.64 -21.07 3.59
N GLN A 271 -15.75 -21.35 2.91
CA GLN A 271 -15.77 -21.56 1.45
C GLN A 271 -15.49 -20.27 0.67
N LEU A 272 -16.01 -19.12 1.11
CA LEU A 272 -15.79 -17.83 0.46
C LEU A 272 -14.37 -17.32 0.68
N ALA A 273 -13.80 -17.57 1.87
CA ALA A 273 -12.42 -17.23 2.19
C ALA A 273 -11.41 -18.09 1.41
N ASP A 274 -11.79 -19.28 0.93
CA ASP A 274 -10.96 -20.14 0.07
C ASP A 274 -9.52 -20.32 0.60
N GLY A 275 -9.40 -20.63 1.90
CA GLY A 275 -8.10 -20.84 2.54
C GLY A 275 -7.27 -19.57 2.80
N LEU A 276 -7.78 -18.37 2.49
CA LEU A 276 -7.09 -17.09 2.69
C LEU A 276 -6.55 -16.89 4.12
N TYR A 277 -7.23 -17.46 5.11
CA TYR A 277 -6.87 -17.36 6.54
C TYR A 277 -6.29 -18.67 7.12
N ASN A 278 -5.86 -19.61 6.26
CA ASN A 278 -5.25 -20.87 6.67
C ASN A 278 -3.74 -20.71 6.90
N PHE A 279 -3.38 -19.96 7.94
CA PHE A 279 -2.01 -19.78 8.38
C PHE A 279 -1.98 -19.51 9.89
N ARG A 280 -0.79 -19.49 10.50
CA ARG A 280 -0.62 -19.14 11.91
C ARG A 280 -0.20 -17.69 12.09
N ALA A 281 -0.70 -17.07 13.15
CA ALA A 281 -0.35 -15.73 13.59
C ALA A 281 -0.10 -15.70 15.10
N VAL A 282 0.71 -14.76 15.56
CA VAL A 282 0.86 -14.53 17.00
C VAL A 282 -0.32 -13.70 17.51
N VAL A 283 -1.05 -14.28 18.46
CA VAL A 283 -2.16 -13.65 19.18
C VAL A 283 -1.89 -13.82 20.67
N ASP A 284 -1.95 -12.74 21.44
CA ASP A 284 -1.63 -12.73 22.87
C ASP A 284 -0.32 -13.45 23.22
N GLY A 285 0.69 -13.22 22.38
CA GLY A 285 2.02 -13.79 22.54
C GLY A 285 2.16 -15.26 22.18
N LYS A 286 1.13 -15.93 21.65
CA LYS A 286 1.16 -17.35 21.23
C LYS A 286 0.93 -17.51 19.73
N LEU A 287 1.72 -18.38 19.08
CA LEU A 287 1.52 -18.73 17.68
C LEU A 287 0.34 -19.71 17.54
N VAL A 288 -0.77 -19.26 16.96
CA VAL A 288 -2.03 -20.01 16.80
C VAL A 288 -2.55 -19.86 15.38
N ASN A 289 -3.52 -20.68 14.97
CA ASN A 289 -4.20 -20.46 13.69
C ASN A 289 -4.85 -19.07 13.65
N ALA A 290 -4.76 -18.38 12.52
CA ALA A 290 -5.34 -17.04 12.34
C ALA A 290 -6.86 -17.10 12.44
N LEU A 291 -7.48 -18.05 11.75
CA LEU A 291 -8.89 -18.42 11.91
C LEU A 291 -9.02 -19.54 12.97
N ARG A 292 -9.72 -19.25 14.07
CA ARG A 292 -10.02 -20.18 15.15
C ARG A 292 -11.52 -20.30 15.26
N CYS A 293 -12.08 -21.34 14.66
CA CYS A 293 -13.53 -21.57 14.64
C CYS A 293 -13.84 -23.06 14.80
N ASP A 294 -13.17 -23.69 15.77
CA ASP A 294 -13.33 -25.11 16.09
C ASP A 294 -14.60 -25.34 16.94
N GLN A 295 -15.07 -24.30 17.63
CA GLN A 295 -16.34 -24.26 18.36
C GLN A 295 -17.18 -23.07 17.86
N THR A 296 -18.48 -23.29 17.68
CA THR A 296 -19.42 -22.27 17.15
C THR A 296 -19.47 -21.03 18.02
N GLU A 297 -19.29 -21.13 19.34
CA GLU A 297 -19.34 -19.98 20.26
C GLU A 297 -18.06 -19.14 20.30
N GLN A 298 -16.94 -19.64 19.75
CA GLN A 298 -15.62 -19.01 19.86
C GLN A 298 -14.95 -18.82 18.49
N CYS A 299 -15.71 -18.42 17.47
CA CYS A 299 -15.19 -18.17 16.14
C CYS A 299 -14.51 -16.80 16.05
N ARG A 300 -13.18 -16.79 15.96
CA ARG A 300 -12.35 -15.58 15.84
C ARG A 300 -11.40 -15.64 14.66
N LEU A 301 -11.14 -14.47 14.09
CA LEU A 301 -10.15 -14.27 13.04
C LEU A 301 -9.18 -13.17 13.46
N SER A 302 -7.91 -13.52 13.67
CA SER A 302 -6.89 -12.53 14.05
C SER A 302 -5.61 -12.70 13.27
N TYR A 303 -5.12 -11.62 12.67
CA TYR A 303 -3.94 -11.62 11.82
C TYR A 303 -3.39 -10.20 11.64
N PRO A 304 -2.09 -10.04 11.31
CA PRO A 304 -1.56 -8.74 10.91
C PRO A 304 -1.90 -8.42 9.45
N GLU A 305 -2.27 -7.18 9.18
CA GLU A 305 -2.63 -6.69 7.84
C GLU A 305 -1.85 -5.42 7.51
N PHE A 306 -1.30 -5.34 6.29
CA PHE A 306 -0.79 -4.09 5.74
C PHE A 306 -1.90 -3.37 4.97
N ASN A 307 -2.07 -2.08 5.23
CA ASN A 307 -2.97 -1.20 4.49
C ASN A 307 -2.24 0.07 4.04
N GLY A 308 -2.17 0.29 2.73
CA GLY A 308 -1.56 1.47 2.14
C GLY A 308 -2.53 2.21 1.21
N ILE A 309 -2.81 3.47 1.53
CA ILE A 309 -3.63 4.37 0.71
C ILE A 309 -2.73 5.38 -0.02
N TYR A 310 -2.79 5.37 -1.34
CA TYR A 310 -1.92 6.14 -2.22
C TYR A 310 -2.70 7.18 -3.02
N PRO A 311 -2.21 8.43 -3.13
CA PRO A 311 -2.82 9.41 -4.02
C PRO A 311 -2.54 9.05 -5.48
N VAL A 312 -3.57 9.15 -6.33
CA VAL A 312 -3.43 8.84 -7.76
C VAL A 312 -4.02 9.88 -8.70
N GLY A 313 -3.39 10.04 -9.86
CA GLY A 313 -3.94 10.79 -10.98
C GLY A 313 -4.78 9.91 -11.90
N SER A 314 -5.76 10.53 -12.55
CA SER A 314 -6.77 9.85 -13.37
C SER A 314 -6.84 10.40 -14.79
N LEU A 315 -7.85 10.00 -15.56
CA LEU A 315 -8.04 10.40 -16.95
C LEU A 315 -8.18 11.92 -17.06
N ARG A 316 -7.74 12.48 -18.18
CA ARG A 316 -8.03 13.86 -18.60
C ARG A 316 -9.50 14.02 -18.98
N GLY A 317 -10.38 13.84 -18.01
CA GLY A 317 -11.81 13.89 -18.19
C GLY A 317 -12.51 14.05 -16.85
N THR A 318 -13.77 14.43 -16.93
CA THR A 318 -14.66 14.52 -15.77
C THR A 318 -15.89 13.65 -16.02
N THR A 319 -16.56 13.30 -14.95
CA THR A 319 -17.92 12.76 -14.97
C THR A 319 -18.77 13.56 -13.98
N THR A 320 -20.07 13.31 -14.00
CA THR A 320 -21.00 13.85 -13.01
C THR A 320 -21.36 12.76 -12.02
N ASP A 321 -21.38 13.08 -10.72
CA ASP A 321 -21.86 12.17 -9.70
C ASP A 321 -23.40 12.18 -9.60
N ARG A 322 -23.94 11.45 -8.62
CA ARG A 322 -25.39 11.33 -8.40
C ARG A 322 -26.03 12.60 -7.82
N LEU A 323 -25.23 13.56 -7.34
CA LEU A 323 -25.64 14.85 -6.79
C LEU A 323 -25.36 16.02 -7.76
N GLY A 324 -25.03 15.72 -9.02
CA GLY A 324 -24.72 16.74 -10.03
C GLY A 324 -23.30 17.31 -9.95
N ASN A 325 -22.44 16.83 -9.06
CA ASN A 325 -21.06 17.34 -8.92
C ASN A 325 -20.19 16.89 -10.08
N LYS A 326 -19.35 17.81 -10.57
CA LYS A 326 -18.30 17.50 -11.53
C LYS A 326 -17.08 16.91 -10.81
N ILE A 327 -16.80 15.64 -11.06
CA ILE A 327 -15.70 14.90 -10.44
C ILE A 327 -14.74 14.33 -11.48
N ASN A 328 -13.57 13.89 -11.03
CA ASN A 328 -12.57 13.24 -11.89
C ASN A 328 -13.07 11.88 -12.39
N ARG A 329 -12.67 11.51 -13.62
CA ARG A 329 -13.02 10.23 -14.24
C ARG A 329 -11.84 9.27 -14.27
N PHE A 330 -12.06 8.00 -13.96
CA PHE A 330 -11.15 6.90 -14.25
C PHE A 330 -11.38 6.38 -15.67
N ALA A 331 -10.29 6.07 -16.38
CA ALA A 331 -10.38 5.52 -17.73
C ALA A 331 -10.84 4.06 -17.72
N THR A 332 -10.40 3.33 -16.70
CA THR A 332 -10.64 1.90 -16.53
C THR A 332 -11.36 1.71 -15.20
N TYR A 333 -12.40 0.90 -15.23
CA TYR A 333 -13.10 0.38 -14.06
C TYR A 333 -13.40 -1.11 -14.30
N GLY A 334 -13.76 -1.81 -13.24
CA GLY A 334 -14.03 -3.24 -13.21
C GLY A 334 -13.00 -4.10 -12.50
N TYR A 335 -13.30 -5.39 -12.40
CA TYR A 335 -12.39 -6.43 -11.91
C TYR A 335 -11.45 -6.88 -13.03
N ARG A 336 -10.15 -6.93 -12.73
CA ARG A 336 -9.09 -7.34 -13.66
C ARG A 336 -7.93 -8.00 -12.91
N HIS A 337 -6.97 -8.49 -13.68
CA HIS A 337 -5.65 -8.85 -13.19
C HIS A 337 -4.57 -7.97 -13.80
N PHE A 338 -3.42 -7.90 -13.13
CA PHE A 338 -2.22 -7.31 -13.72
C PHE A 338 -1.72 -8.16 -14.91
N VAL A 339 -1.14 -7.51 -15.91
CA VAL A 339 -0.75 -8.12 -17.17
C VAL A 339 0.74 -7.92 -17.41
N GLY A 340 1.45 -9.03 -17.64
CA GLY A 340 2.84 -9.04 -18.06
C GLY A 340 3.00 -9.10 -19.58
N SER A 341 4.17 -8.71 -20.09
CA SER A 341 4.57 -9.03 -21.47
C SER A 341 5.73 -10.03 -21.47
N THR A 342 5.88 -10.79 -22.55
CA THR A 342 6.99 -11.75 -22.73
C THR A 342 8.36 -11.07 -22.59
N ARG A 343 8.50 -9.81 -23.02
CA ARG A 343 9.78 -9.08 -22.99
C ARG A 343 10.02 -8.33 -21.67
N SER A 344 9.00 -7.67 -21.13
CA SER A 344 9.14 -6.83 -19.94
C SER A 344 8.70 -7.51 -18.63
N GLY A 345 8.09 -8.68 -18.69
CA GLY A 345 7.34 -9.22 -17.56
C GLY A 345 6.29 -8.21 -17.11
N ILE A 346 6.00 -8.20 -15.80
CA ILE A 346 5.09 -7.23 -15.17
C ILE A 346 5.67 -5.81 -15.07
N ASP A 347 7.00 -5.69 -15.06
CA ASP A 347 7.71 -4.43 -14.74
C ASP A 347 8.15 -3.69 -16.00
N ARG A 348 7.29 -2.88 -16.60
CA ARG A 348 7.62 -2.21 -17.86
C ARG A 348 8.45 -0.95 -17.64
N ILE A 349 9.77 -1.15 -17.50
CA ILE A 349 10.74 -0.06 -17.36
C ILE A 349 11.11 0.54 -18.73
N ARG A 350 11.02 1.87 -18.84
CA ARG A 350 11.42 2.62 -20.04
C ARG A 350 12.43 3.71 -19.68
N GLY A 351 13.62 3.66 -20.28
CA GLY A 351 14.68 4.65 -20.08
C GLY A 351 14.50 5.99 -20.78
N LYS A 352 13.28 6.35 -21.20
CA LYS A 352 13.01 7.67 -21.82
C LYS A 352 12.83 8.72 -20.72
N LYS A 353 13.28 9.95 -20.97
CA LYS A 353 13.31 11.07 -20.00
C LYS A 353 11.99 11.30 -19.25
N TYR A 354 10.86 11.04 -19.87
CA TYR A 354 9.53 11.27 -19.29
C TYR A 354 8.92 10.05 -18.58
N TYR A 355 9.49 8.86 -18.75
CA TYR A 355 9.12 7.66 -17.98
C TYR A 355 10.05 7.41 -16.80
N GLY A 356 11.30 7.89 -16.91
CA GLY A 356 12.28 8.00 -15.82
C GLY A 356 12.59 6.72 -15.08
N TRP A 357 12.67 5.61 -15.82
CA TRP A 357 13.11 4.32 -15.29
C TRP A 357 12.26 3.75 -14.14
N ILE A 358 11.09 4.33 -13.89
CA ILE A 358 10.14 3.82 -12.91
C ILE A 358 9.39 2.63 -13.53
N PRO A 359 9.11 1.56 -12.75
CA PRO A 359 8.25 0.48 -13.20
C PRO A 359 6.90 1.01 -13.66
N LYS A 360 6.31 0.31 -14.63
CA LYS A 360 4.92 0.51 -15.01
C LYS A 360 4.29 -0.88 -15.02
N MET A 361 3.23 -1.04 -14.24
CA MET A 361 2.54 -2.32 -14.09
C MET A 361 1.20 -2.20 -14.80
N ASP A 362 1.08 -2.87 -15.95
CA ASP A 362 -0.11 -2.80 -16.80
C ASP A 362 -1.21 -3.70 -16.20
N TYR A 363 -2.47 -3.26 -16.26
CA TYR A 363 -3.67 -4.06 -15.93
C TYR A 363 -4.63 -4.17 -17.14
N GLU A 364 -4.22 -3.63 -18.30
CA GLU A 364 -4.87 -3.87 -19.59
C GLU A 364 -3.83 -4.15 -20.68
N LYS A 365 -4.15 -5.08 -21.59
CA LYS A 365 -3.30 -5.44 -22.75
C LYS A 365 -2.95 -4.22 -23.64
N ILE A 366 -3.85 -3.22 -23.73
CA ILE A 366 -3.62 -1.96 -24.45
C ILE A 366 -2.58 -1.04 -23.76
N GLY A 367 -2.12 -1.40 -22.56
CA GLY A 367 -1.11 -0.67 -21.82
C GLY A 367 -1.66 0.41 -20.89
N ASN A 368 -2.88 0.27 -20.37
CA ASN A 368 -3.27 1.02 -19.17
C ASN A 368 -2.73 0.29 -17.93
N GLY A 369 -2.26 1.05 -16.96
CA GLY A 369 -1.48 0.53 -15.84
C GLY A 369 -1.26 1.56 -14.75
N ILE A 370 -0.63 1.13 -13.66
CA ILE A 370 -0.03 2.02 -12.67
C ILE A 370 1.24 2.59 -13.29
N HIS A 371 1.35 3.92 -13.31
CA HIS A 371 2.41 4.59 -14.02
C HIS A 371 2.92 5.82 -13.26
N ASN A 372 4.14 6.24 -13.56
CA ASN A 372 4.81 7.40 -12.96
C ASN A 372 3.94 8.66 -12.99
N PRO A 373 4.24 9.70 -12.20
CA PRO A 373 3.41 10.91 -12.04
C PRO A 373 3.04 11.68 -13.32
N ALA A 374 3.58 11.27 -14.47
CA ALA A 374 3.38 11.76 -15.83
C ALA A 374 3.99 13.15 -16.11
N VAL A 375 3.99 14.01 -15.10
CA VAL A 375 4.26 15.43 -15.26
C VAL A 375 5.55 15.81 -14.59
N ILE A 376 6.39 16.50 -15.36
CA ILE A 376 7.65 17.05 -14.89
C ILE A 376 7.44 18.54 -14.60
N THR A 377 7.65 18.97 -13.36
CA THR A 377 7.62 20.39 -13.02
C THR A 377 9.04 20.93 -13.04
N LYS A 378 9.30 21.87 -13.96
CA LYS A 378 10.58 22.59 -14.02
C LYS A 378 10.57 23.69 -12.95
N LEU A 379 11.42 23.55 -11.95
CA LEU A 379 11.49 24.46 -10.80
C LEU A 379 12.23 25.77 -11.12
N ARG A 380 13.01 25.80 -12.20
CA ARG A 380 13.69 27.02 -12.69
C ARG A 380 12.73 28.08 -13.23
N GLU A 381 11.48 27.72 -13.52
CA GLU A 381 10.48 28.69 -13.96
C GLU A 381 10.12 29.63 -12.80
N ARG A 382 10.14 30.95 -13.04
CA ARG A 382 9.90 31.97 -12.00
C ARG A 382 8.63 31.70 -11.18
N LYS A 383 7.56 31.23 -11.83
CA LYS A 383 6.28 30.89 -11.22
C LYS A 383 6.28 29.66 -10.30
N HIS A 384 7.34 28.86 -10.30
CA HIS A 384 7.47 27.64 -9.49
C HIS A 384 8.49 27.77 -8.35
N ARG A 385 9.19 28.92 -8.24
CA ARG A 385 10.21 29.11 -7.19
C ARG A 385 9.65 28.96 -5.77
N TRP A 386 8.41 29.39 -5.54
CA TRP A 386 7.74 29.25 -4.25
C TRP A 386 7.53 27.78 -3.82
N LEU A 387 7.52 26.82 -4.75
CA LEU A 387 7.40 25.39 -4.44
C LEU A 387 8.61 24.87 -3.67
N HIS A 388 9.78 25.50 -3.81
CA HIS A 388 10.94 25.14 -2.99
C HIS A 388 10.64 25.34 -1.51
N GLN A 389 10.10 26.49 -1.15
CA GLN A 389 9.74 26.78 0.24
C GLN A 389 8.56 25.92 0.69
N LYS A 390 7.52 25.82 -0.13
CA LYS A 390 6.28 25.11 0.24
C LYS A 390 6.48 23.61 0.49
N LEU A 391 7.36 22.96 -0.29
CA LEU A 391 7.57 21.50 -0.24
C LEU A 391 8.94 21.11 0.32
N GLY A 392 9.72 22.08 0.83
CA GLY A 392 11.06 21.85 1.36
C GLY A 392 12.06 21.33 0.33
N ILE A 393 11.97 21.76 -0.93
CA ILE A 393 12.83 21.27 -2.01
C ILE A 393 14.17 22.02 -1.98
N PRO A 394 15.32 21.33 -1.89
CA PRO A 394 16.64 21.94 -2.00
C PRO A 394 16.79 22.80 -3.27
N THR A 395 17.38 23.98 -3.13
CA THR A 395 17.45 25.01 -4.20
C THR A 395 18.24 24.57 -5.43
N GLU A 396 19.12 23.58 -5.29
CA GLU A 396 19.92 23.03 -6.36
C GLU A 396 19.15 22.06 -7.28
N PHE A 397 18.00 21.54 -6.83
CA PHE A 397 17.13 20.71 -7.67
C PHE A 397 16.33 21.58 -8.62
N ASP A 398 16.30 21.18 -9.89
CA ASP A 398 15.65 21.95 -10.94
C ASP A 398 14.37 21.29 -11.47
N THR A 399 14.04 20.12 -10.93
CA THR A 399 12.96 19.28 -11.40
C THR A 399 12.24 18.60 -10.25
N LEU A 400 10.91 18.55 -10.29
CA LEU A 400 10.04 17.85 -9.35
C LEU A 400 9.11 16.87 -10.06
N TRP A 401 8.94 15.70 -9.46
CA TRP A 401 7.86 14.74 -9.69
C TRP A 401 7.02 14.58 -8.44
N ALA A 402 5.86 15.23 -8.43
CA ALA A 402 4.78 14.97 -7.49
C ALA A 402 3.60 14.41 -8.29
N VAL A 403 2.77 13.55 -7.69
CA VAL A 403 1.54 13.09 -8.33
C VAL A 403 0.44 14.15 -8.17
N SER A 404 -0.43 14.30 -9.17
CA SER A 404 -1.66 15.11 -9.04
C SER A 404 -2.80 14.18 -8.70
N ARG A 405 -3.58 14.48 -7.65
CA ARG A 405 -4.92 13.87 -7.48
C ARG A 405 -5.91 14.55 -8.41
N GLY A 406 -5.66 14.39 -9.71
CA GLY A 406 -6.37 15.11 -10.73
C GLY A 406 -6.19 14.51 -12.12
N ARG A 407 -6.55 15.32 -13.11
CA ARG A 407 -6.76 14.91 -14.50
C ARG A 407 -5.44 14.96 -15.28
N VAL A 408 -4.60 13.93 -15.10
CA VAL A 408 -3.21 13.94 -15.58
C VAL A 408 -2.84 12.80 -16.55
N SER A 409 -3.81 12.00 -16.99
CA SER A 409 -3.54 10.80 -17.79
C SER A 409 -4.39 10.67 -19.05
N HIS A 410 -3.89 9.94 -20.03
CA HIS A 410 -4.67 9.49 -21.20
C HIS A 410 -5.26 8.08 -21.00
N GLY A 411 -5.06 7.46 -19.83
CA GLY A 411 -5.62 6.13 -19.54
C GLY A 411 -5.06 5.45 -18.29
N CYS A 412 -3.76 5.60 -18.03
CA CYS A 412 -3.12 5.03 -16.85
C CYS A 412 -3.56 5.71 -15.53
N ILE A 413 -3.58 4.96 -14.44
CA ILE A 413 -3.56 5.53 -13.09
C ILE A 413 -2.14 6.05 -12.82
N ARG A 414 -2.02 7.31 -12.39
CA ARG A 414 -0.72 7.95 -12.10
C ARG A 414 -0.43 7.88 -10.62
N MET A 415 0.77 7.49 -10.23
CA MET A 415 1.13 7.30 -8.83
C MET A 415 2.52 7.90 -8.57
N ALA A 416 2.81 8.26 -7.32
CA ALA A 416 4.12 8.75 -6.91
C ALA A 416 5.22 7.72 -7.25
N ALA A 417 6.42 8.21 -7.58
CA ALA A 417 7.49 7.32 -8.07
C ALA A 417 7.94 6.33 -6.99
N GLY A 418 8.00 6.77 -5.73
CA GLY A 418 8.32 5.89 -4.60
C GLY A 418 7.22 4.90 -4.27
N HIS A 419 5.96 5.30 -4.37
CA HIS A 419 4.83 4.39 -4.16
C HIS A 419 4.75 3.30 -5.21
N ILE A 420 5.11 3.57 -6.47
CA ILE A 420 5.18 2.51 -7.49
C ILE A 420 6.24 1.47 -7.15
N TRP A 421 7.40 1.92 -6.66
CA TRP A 421 8.47 1.07 -6.19
C TRP A 421 8.07 0.27 -4.95
N GLU A 422 7.35 0.88 -4.02
CA GLU A 422 6.78 0.23 -2.84
C GLU A 422 5.74 -0.82 -3.20
N VAL A 423 4.72 -0.48 -4.01
CA VAL A 423 3.70 -1.41 -4.49
C VAL A 423 4.36 -2.60 -5.19
N ARG A 424 5.37 -2.34 -6.03
CA ARG A 424 6.10 -3.43 -6.68
C ARG A 424 6.88 -4.27 -5.68
N HIS A 425 7.44 -3.67 -4.62
CA HIS A 425 8.11 -4.42 -3.56
C HIS A 425 7.14 -5.33 -2.80
N ILE A 426 5.94 -4.84 -2.50
CA ILE A 426 4.91 -5.62 -1.79
C ILE A 426 4.44 -6.81 -2.61
N PHE A 427 4.26 -6.62 -3.92
CA PHE A 427 3.83 -7.69 -4.84
C PHE A 427 4.81 -8.86 -4.88
N PRO A 428 4.35 -10.07 -5.29
CA PRO A 428 5.23 -11.23 -5.43
C PRO A 428 6.44 -10.94 -6.30
N ALA A 429 7.59 -11.52 -5.97
CA ALA A 429 8.81 -11.29 -6.75
C ALA A 429 8.65 -11.84 -8.18
N GLU A 430 7.98 -12.98 -8.31
CA GLU A 430 7.74 -13.64 -9.58
C GLU A 430 6.64 -12.95 -10.40
N SER A 431 6.91 -12.76 -11.69
CA SER A 431 5.98 -12.08 -12.60
C SER A 431 4.70 -12.88 -12.79
N GLU A 432 4.78 -14.21 -12.82
CA GLU A 432 3.60 -15.08 -12.99
C GLU A 432 2.64 -14.95 -11.80
N ALA A 433 3.14 -15.01 -10.56
CA ALA A 433 2.34 -14.77 -9.37
C ALA A 433 1.76 -13.35 -9.37
N THR A 434 2.54 -12.35 -9.78
CA THR A 434 2.04 -10.96 -9.89
C THR A 434 0.91 -10.83 -10.91
N THR A 435 0.92 -11.58 -12.01
CA THR A 435 -0.18 -11.55 -13.00
C THR A 435 -1.49 -12.17 -12.50
N LYS A 436 -1.47 -12.85 -11.34
CA LYS A 436 -2.68 -13.38 -10.69
C LYS A 436 -3.28 -12.39 -9.67
N LEU A 437 -2.58 -11.29 -9.37
CA LEU A 437 -3.08 -10.26 -8.46
C LEU A 437 -4.33 -9.59 -9.01
N ARG A 438 -5.29 -9.33 -8.11
CA ARG A 438 -6.54 -8.65 -8.42
C ARG A 438 -6.30 -7.14 -8.48
N TRP A 439 -6.83 -6.52 -9.54
CA TRP A 439 -6.97 -5.08 -9.68
C TRP A 439 -8.46 -4.75 -9.77
N LEU A 440 -8.96 -3.94 -8.83
CA LEU A 440 -10.35 -3.48 -8.80
C LEU A 440 -10.39 -1.99 -9.14
N GLY A 441 -11.10 -1.62 -10.20
CA GLY A 441 -11.44 -0.23 -10.46
C GLY A 441 -12.91 0.02 -10.15
N SER A 442 -13.22 0.80 -9.11
CA SER A 442 -14.59 1.24 -8.87
C SER A 442 -15.09 2.14 -10.02
N ASP A 443 -16.41 2.27 -10.14
CA ASP A 443 -16.98 3.40 -10.88
C ASP A 443 -16.41 4.70 -10.29
N SER A 444 -16.16 5.71 -11.13
CA SER A 444 -15.57 6.97 -10.68
C SER A 444 -16.45 7.71 -9.64
N ARG A 445 -17.74 7.39 -9.60
CA ARG A 445 -18.73 7.94 -8.66
C ARG A 445 -18.76 7.22 -7.31
N ASP A 446 -18.12 6.07 -7.22
CA ASP A 446 -18.20 5.17 -6.08
C ASP A 446 -16.91 5.19 -5.23
N TYR A 447 -17.09 5.09 -3.93
CA TYR A 447 -16.07 5.07 -2.90
C TYR A 447 -15.57 3.64 -2.64
N ASP A 448 -14.51 3.55 -1.85
CA ASP A 448 -14.04 2.32 -1.22
C ASP A 448 -14.31 2.45 0.27
N VAL A 449 -15.01 1.47 0.83
CA VAL A 449 -15.52 1.47 2.20
C VAL A 449 -15.27 0.11 2.81
N PHE A 450 -14.63 0.11 3.97
CA PHE A 450 -14.40 -1.06 4.80
C PHE A 450 -13.85 -0.59 6.16
N ASP A 451 -13.84 -1.50 7.14
CA ASP A 451 -13.13 -1.34 8.40
C ASP A 451 -11.60 -1.34 8.16
N ILE A 452 -10.95 -0.18 8.22
CA ILE A 452 -9.54 -0.01 7.81
C ILE A 452 -8.58 -0.57 8.85
N ASP A 453 -8.85 -0.32 10.13
CA ASP A 453 -7.94 -0.59 11.24
C ASP A 453 -8.37 -1.76 12.14
N GLY A 454 -9.55 -2.33 11.91
CA GLY A 454 -10.08 -3.49 12.62
C GLY A 454 -10.93 -3.15 13.84
N ASP A 455 -11.39 -1.91 13.97
CA ASP A 455 -12.18 -1.46 15.13
C ASP A 455 -13.68 -1.80 15.04
N GLY A 456 -14.09 -2.45 13.95
CA GLY A 456 -15.47 -2.85 13.66
C GLY A 456 -16.33 -1.76 13.03
N LYS A 457 -15.77 -0.61 12.64
CA LYS A 457 -16.50 0.48 11.99
C LYS A 457 -16.00 0.71 10.58
N ASP A 458 -16.94 0.84 9.66
CA ASP A 458 -16.61 1.18 8.29
C ASP A 458 -16.23 2.64 8.13
N GLU A 459 -15.25 2.88 7.26
CA GLU A 459 -14.79 4.23 6.92
C GLU A 459 -14.63 4.36 5.41
N VAL A 460 -14.81 5.57 4.89
CA VAL A 460 -14.43 5.88 3.50
C VAL A 460 -12.92 6.06 3.44
N MET A 461 -12.27 5.35 2.53
CA MET A 461 -10.84 5.51 2.26
C MET A 461 -10.49 6.98 1.98
N GLY A 462 -9.34 7.44 2.50
CA GLY A 462 -8.80 8.77 2.24
C GLY A 462 -7.28 8.84 2.46
N VAL A 463 -6.64 9.83 1.84
CA VAL A 463 -5.23 10.16 2.07
C VAL A 463 -5.05 11.68 2.21
N ASP A 464 -4.26 12.10 3.18
CA ASP A 464 -3.95 13.52 3.44
C ASP A 464 -2.90 14.04 2.43
N TYR A 465 -3.31 14.16 1.17
CA TYR A 465 -2.48 14.62 0.07
C TYR A 465 -3.26 15.62 -0.80
N LEU A 466 -2.80 16.88 -0.80
CA LEU A 466 -3.55 18.04 -1.32
C LEU A 466 -2.88 18.70 -2.54
N ILE A 467 -2.22 17.91 -3.39
CA ILE A 467 -1.64 18.40 -4.65
C ILE A 467 -2.56 18.05 -5.81
N GLY A 468 -2.98 19.09 -6.53
CA GLY A 468 -3.67 18.99 -7.82
C GLY A 468 -3.05 19.94 -8.83
N TYR A 469 -2.84 19.48 -10.05
CA TYR A 469 -2.40 20.34 -11.16
C TYR A 469 -2.95 19.85 -12.49
N SER A 470 -2.97 20.77 -13.45
CA SER A 470 -3.14 20.48 -14.87
C SER A 470 -1.80 20.41 -15.58
N PHE A 471 -1.77 19.86 -16.78
CA PHE A 471 -0.53 19.75 -17.56
C PHE A 471 -0.78 19.96 -19.05
N LYS A 472 0.25 20.46 -19.73
CA LYS A 472 0.34 20.60 -21.19
C LYS A 472 1.66 19.97 -21.63
N ASP A 473 1.63 19.12 -22.65
CA ASP A 473 2.82 18.46 -23.21
C ASP A 473 3.74 17.79 -22.17
N ARG A 474 3.14 17.21 -21.12
CA ARG A 474 3.80 16.52 -19.98
C ARG A 474 4.55 17.44 -19.01
N VAL A 475 4.28 18.74 -19.07
CA VAL A 475 4.79 19.76 -18.13
C VAL A 475 3.63 20.32 -17.33
N GLY A 476 3.84 20.49 -16.02
CA GLY A 476 2.85 21.07 -15.12
C GLY A 476 2.60 22.52 -15.54
N THR A 477 1.36 22.87 -15.86
CA THR A 477 1.03 24.24 -16.28
C THR A 477 0.85 25.17 -15.10
N GLY A 478 0.46 24.60 -13.95
CA GLY A 478 0.30 25.25 -12.66
C GLY A 478 -0.51 24.36 -11.73
N LEU A 479 -0.33 24.53 -10.42
CA LEU A 479 -1.21 23.94 -9.42
C LEU A 479 -2.62 24.48 -9.58
N ILE A 480 -3.63 23.68 -9.25
CA ILE A 480 -4.99 24.19 -9.08
C ILE A 480 -5.02 25.08 -7.85
N GLY A 481 -5.79 26.17 -7.86
CA GLY A 481 -5.84 27.15 -6.78
C GLY A 481 -6.24 26.56 -5.42
N ALA A 482 -6.95 25.44 -5.42
CA ALA A 482 -7.32 24.69 -4.22
C ALA A 482 -6.17 23.89 -3.59
N SER A 483 -5.01 23.78 -4.22
CA SER A 483 -3.90 22.99 -3.67
C SER A 483 -3.46 23.57 -2.33
N PHE A 484 -3.18 22.69 -1.36
CA PHE A 484 -2.83 23.04 0.02
C PHE A 484 -3.93 23.69 0.87
N ASP A 485 -5.12 23.95 0.32
CA ASP A 485 -6.32 24.31 1.08
C ASP A 485 -7.22 23.08 1.16
N ARG A 486 -7.36 22.47 2.35
CA ARG A 486 -8.05 21.19 2.48
C ARG A 486 -9.53 21.26 2.06
N GLN A 487 -10.24 22.32 2.45
CA GLN A 487 -11.67 22.45 2.17
C GLN A 487 -11.93 22.66 0.68
N LEU A 488 -11.21 23.60 0.07
CA LEU A 488 -11.31 23.84 -1.38
C LEU A 488 -10.86 22.61 -2.16
N PHE A 489 -9.82 21.92 -1.68
CA PHE A 489 -9.31 20.72 -2.34
C PHE A 489 -10.33 19.58 -2.31
N TYR A 490 -10.96 19.32 -1.16
CA TYR A 490 -11.96 18.27 -1.03
C TYR A 490 -13.22 18.58 -1.84
N ARG A 491 -13.66 19.84 -1.91
CA ARG A 491 -14.72 20.27 -2.82
C ARG A 491 -14.37 19.99 -4.28
N SER A 492 -13.15 20.35 -4.71
CA SER A 492 -12.70 20.07 -6.07
C SER A 492 -12.54 18.57 -6.38
N LEU A 493 -12.23 17.76 -5.36
CA LEU A 493 -11.88 16.35 -5.51
C LEU A 493 -13.11 15.44 -5.44
N TYR A 494 -13.94 15.67 -4.42
CA TYR A 494 -15.10 14.86 -4.10
C TYR A 494 -16.41 15.50 -4.56
N GLY A 495 -16.46 16.79 -4.89
CA GLY A 495 -17.68 17.48 -5.31
C GLY A 495 -18.10 18.60 -4.35
N GLU A 496 -18.78 19.62 -4.88
CA GLU A 496 -19.11 20.86 -4.17
C GLU A 496 -20.43 20.78 -3.37
N ASN A 497 -21.37 19.95 -3.81
CA ASN A 497 -22.73 19.84 -3.28
C ASN A 497 -22.81 18.90 -2.06
N GLY A 498 -22.05 19.20 -0.99
CA GLY A 498 -22.21 18.56 0.32
C GLY A 498 -21.83 17.07 0.41
N GLN A 499 -21.23 16.50 -0.64
CA GLN A 499 -20.83 15.10 -0.66
C GLN A 499 -19.81 14.75 0.44
N VAL A 500 -18.91 15.69 0.73
CA VAL A 500 -17.95 15.62 1.84
C VAL A 500 -18.11 16.89 2.67
N TYR A 501 -18.31 16.74 3.97
CA TYR A 501 -18.51 17.85 4.90
C TYR A 501 -17.70 17.65 6.18
N LEU A 502 -17.40 18.73 6.89
CA LEU A 502 -16.74 18.68 8.19
C LEU A 502 -17.82 18.62 9.27
N ASP A 503 -17.92 17.49 9.98
CA ASP A 503 -18.75 17.41 11.17
C ASP A 503 -18.10 18.21 12.31
N GLN A 504 -18.79 19.26 12.76
CA GLN A 504 -18.27 20.16 13.78
C GLN A 504 -18.15 19.50 15.16
N SER A 505 -18.95 18.46 15.42
CA SER A 505 -18.94 17.79 16.73
C SER A 505 -17.73 16.87 16.90
N SER A 506 -17.41 16.06 15.89
CA SER A 506 -16.24 15.17 15.92
C SER A 506 -14.97 15.80 15.35
N GLY A 507 -15.07 16.91 14.60
CA GLY A 507 -13.96 17.50 13.88
C GLY A 507 -13.47 16.66 12.70
N ARG A 508 -14.21 15.61 12.31
CA ARG A 508 -13.86 14.70 11.21
C ARG A 508 -14.60 15.06 9.93
N TYR A 509 -13.97 14.79 8.80
CA TYR A 509 -14.68 14.84 7.52
C TYR A 509 -15.57 13.60 7.40
N MET A 510 -16.81 13.83 6.98
CA MET A 510 -17.82 12.81 6.76
C MET A 510 -18.17 12.78 5.27
N VAL A 511 -18.57 11.61 4.79
CA VAL A 511 -19.05 11.38 3.42
C VAL A 511 -20.52 11.03 3.48
N ASN A 512 -21.34 11.81 2.78
CA ASN A 512 -22.79 11.58 2.78
C ASN A 512 -23.13 10.29 2.02
N ARG A 513 -23.72 9.32 2.74
CA ARG A 513 -24.25 8.03 2.23
C ARG A 513 -23.56 7.53 0.96
N PRO A 514 -22.28 7.12 1.06
CA PRO A 514 -21.45 6.83 -0.10
C PRO A 514 -22.01 5.66 -0.91
N PHE A 515 -21.81 5.71 -2.23
CA PHE A 515 -22.01 4.54 -3.08
C PHE A 515 -20.71 3.75 -3.18
N ILE A 516 -20.81 2.43 -3.24
CA ILE A 516 -19.68 1.50 -3.40
C ILE A 516 -19.90 0.56 -4.58
N SER A 517 -18.81 0.16 -5.22
CA SER A 517 -18.83 -0.73 -6.38
C SER A 517 -18.70 -2.20 -5.96
N TYR A 518 -19.59 -3.04 -6.47
CA TYR A 518 -19.50 -4.51 -6.44
C TYR A 518 -19.27 -5.04 -7.85
N PHE A 519 -18.83 -6.29 -7.96
CA PHE A 519 -18.37 -6.87 -9.22
C PHE A 519 -19.11 -8.18 -9.48
N LEU A 520 -19.76 -8.28 -10.65
CA LEU A 520 -20.42 -9.50 -11.13
C LEU A 520 -20.09 -9.67 -12.63
N PRO A 521 -19.24 -10.64 -13.01
CA PRO A 521 -18.87 -10.88 -14.40
C PRO A 521 -20.10 -11.31 -15.20
N PRO A 522 -20.32 -10.77 -16.41
CA PRO A 522 -21.09 -11.47 -17.41
C PRO A 522 -20.41 -12.81 -17.73
N LYS A 523 -21.17 -13.89 -17.94
CA LYS A 523 -20.62 -15.20 -18.32
C LYS A 523 -19.69 -15.04 -19.53
N GLY A 524 -18.42 -15.46 -19.38
CA GLY A 524 -17.44 -15.49 -20.47
C GLY A 524 -16.66 -14.19 -20.75
N GLU A 525 -16.83 -13.12 -19.96
CA GLU A 525 -16.11 -11.86 -20.17
C GLU A 525 -14.85 -11.72 -19.29
N GLU A 526 -13.71 -11.33 -19.89
CA GLU A 526 -12.47 -10.93 -19.17
C GLU A 526 -12.64 -9.62 -18.37
N LYS A 527 -13.73 -8.86 -18.56
CA LYS A 527 -13.95 -7.52 -17.98
C LYS A 527 -15.28 -7.45 -17.25
N VAL A 528 -15.21 -7.30 -15.93
CA VAL A 528 -16.41 -7.16 -15.10
C VAL A 528 -16.75 -5.70 -14.92
N ARG A 529 -17.89 -5.22 -15.44
CA ARG A 529 -18.35 -3.87 -15.08
C ARG A 529 -18.84 -3.87 -13.62
N PRO A 530 -18.48 -2.86 -12.82
CA PRO A 530 -19.02 -2.74 -11.48
C PRO A 530 -20.48 -2.28 -11.53
N PHE A 531 -21.24 -2.66 -10.51
CA PHE A 531 -22.53 -2.06 -10.19
C PHE A 531 -22.48 -1.46 -8.80
N SER A 532 -23.30 -0.43 -8.55
CA SER A 532 -23.21 0.35 -7.32
C SER A 532 -24.32 -0.02 -6.33
N ARG A 533 -24.01 0.03 -5.03
CA ARG A 533 -25.01 0.13 -3.95
C ARG A 533 -24.69 1.29 -3.04
N GLN A 534 -25.72 1.89 -2.46
CA GLN A 534 -25.57 2.96 -1.49
C GLN A 534 -25.42 2.38 -0.09
N VAL A 535 -24.50 2.93 0.68
CA VAL A 535 -24.43 2.71 2.12
C VAL A 535 -25.49 3.60 2.80
N ALA A 536 -26.23 3.04 3.75
CA ALA A 536 -27.39 3.71 4.36
C ALA A 536 -27.02 4.92 5.21
N GLU A 537 -25.83 4.94 5.78
CA GLU A 537 -25.35 5.92 6.74
C GLU A 537 -24.24 6.82 6.18
N ASP A 538 -24.04 7.96 6.84
CA ASP A 538 -22.88 8.82 6.60
C ASP A 538 -21.66 8.20 7.28
N LEU A 539 -20.55 8.13 6.55
CA LEU A 539 -19.34 7.47 7.01
C LEU A 539 -18.19 8.46 7.16
N PRO A 540 -17.31 8.31 8.18
CA PRO A 540 -16.12 9.14 8.31
C PRO A 540 -15.16 8.90 7.14
N LEU A 541 -14.45 9.95 6.74
CA LEU A 541 -13.34 9.87 5.80
C LEU A 541 -12.05 9.60 6.57
N TYR A 542 -11.51 8.39 6.46
CA TYR A 542 -10.22 8.04 7.06
C TYR A 542 -9.10 8.75 6.30
N GLN A 543 -8.37 9.65 6.94
CA GLN A 543 -7.31 10.42 6.29
C GLN A 543 -5.93 9.84 6.62
N GLN A 544 -5.51 8.80 5.90
CA GLN A 544 -4.18 8.24 6.07
C GLN A 544 -3.11 9.33 5.85
N PRO A 545 -2.11 9.46 6.75
CA PRO A 545 -0.92 10.24 6.46
C PRO A 545 -0.27 9.79 5.15
N TYR A 546 0.21 10.74 4.36
CA TYR A 546 0.95 10.42 3.14
C TYR A 546 2.32 9.83 3.48
N GLU A 547 2.55 8.60 3.02
CA GLU A 547 3.88 7.99 3.02
C GLU A 547 4.80 8.76 2.08
N LYS A 548 5.95 9.24 2.55
CA LYS A 548 6.91 9.95 1.71
C LYS A 548 7.64 9.00 0.74
N ASP A 549 8.07 9.51 -0.40
CA ASP A 549 8.71 8.69 -1.45
C ASP A 549 10.11 8.18 -1.03
N LYS A 550 10.18 6.90 -0.63
CA LYS A 550 11.42 6.19 -0.24
C LYS A 550 12.12 5.56 -1.44
N ILE A 551 12.86 6.36 -2.23
CA ILE A 551 13.62 5.91 -3.40
C ILE A 551 15.03 6.51 -3.47
N GLN A 552 15.98 5.67 -3.93
CA GLN A 552 17.33 6.13 -4.24
C GLN A 552 17.52 6.22 -5.75
N PHE A 553 17.90 7.41 -6.24
CA PHE A 553 18.39 7.59 -7.60
C PHE A 553 19.88 7.26 -7.71
N PHE A 554 20.34 6.72 -8.83
CA PHE A 554 21.75 6.36 -8.99
C PHE A 554 22.28 6.56 -10.40
N LEU A 555 23.61 6.73 -10.49
CA LEU A 555 24.38 6.64 -11.72
C LEU A 555 25.21 5.36 -11.72
N THR A 556 25.41 4.75 -12.89
CA THR A 556 26.35 3.64 -13.03
C THR A 556 27.79 4.16 -12.97
N ARG A 557 28.69 3.40 -12.34
CA ARG A 557 30.10 3.83 -12.21
C ARG A 557 30.81 3.98 -13.55
N ARG A 558 30.56 3.05 -14.49
CA ARG A 558 31.17 3.06 -15.82
C ARG A 558 30.48 3.99 -16.83
N GLY A 559 29.55 4.84 -16.40
CA GLY A 559 28.80 5.77 -17.26
C GLY A 559 27.84 5.14 -18.27
N GLY A 560 27.81 3.81 -18.40
CA GLY A 560 26.90 3.09 -19.29
C GLY A 560 25.45 3.07 -18.80
N ARG A 561 24.47 3.03 -19.71
CA ARG A 561 23.06 2.88 -19.30
C ARG A 561 22.82 1.45 -18.78
N PRO A 562 22.27 1.28 -17.56
CA PRO A 562 21.91 -0.04 -17.08
C PRO A 562 20.80 -0.64 -17.94
N SER A 563 20.78 -1.97 -18.03
CA SER A 563 19.70 -2.66 -18.75
C SER A 563 18.39 -2.56 -17.96
N ALA A 564 17.26 -2.50 -18.67
CA ALA A 564 15.95 -2.52 -18.03
C ALA A 564 15.74 -3.81 -17.22
N SER A 565 16.32 -4.95 -17.65
CA SER A 565 16.26 -6.20 -16.90
C SER A 565 16.91 -6.11 -15.53
N TRP A 566 18.08 -5.50 -15.48
CA TRP A 566 18.81 -5.35 -14.23
C TRP A 566 18.09 -4.43 -13.25
N ILE A 567 17.52 -3.31 -13.72
CA ILE A 567 16.72 -2.43 -12.85
C ILE A 567 15.45 -3.13 -12.34
N ARG A 568 14.78 -3.94 -13.18
CA ARG A 568 13.63 -4.75 -12.73
C ARG A 568 13.99 -5.64 -11.55
N GLY A 569 15.19 -6.23 -11.57
CA GLY A 569 15.71 -7.04 -10.48
C GLY A 569 15.73 -6.31 -9.14
N LEU A 570 16.03 -4.99 -9.12
CA LEU A 570 16.06 -4.23 -7.86
C LEU A 570 14.70 -4.16 -7.15
N GLY A 571 13.58 -4.28 -7.87
CA GLY A 571 12.24 -4.38 -7.26
C GLY A 571 11.86 -5.78 -6.78
N ARG A 572 12.69 -6.78 -7.09
CA ARG A 572 12.43 -8.22 -6.92
C ARG A 572 13.45 -8.88 -6.00
N ILE A 573 14.20 -8.11 -5.22
CA ILE A 573 15.09 -8.67 -4.20
C ILE A 573 14.23 -9.45 -3.21
N VAL A 574 14.62 -10.70 -2.95
CA VAL A 574 13.97 -11.64 -2.04
C VAL A 574 15.00 -12.19 -1.06
N GLY A 575 14.73 -12.05 0.24
CA GLY A 575 15.47 -12.71 1.32
C GLY A 575 14.54 -13.62 2.13
N CYS A 576 14.82 -14.91 2.14
CA CYS A 576 14.07 -15.97 2.79
C CYS A 576 14.78 -16.47 4.06
N GLY A 577 16.11 -16.37 4.10
CA GLY A 577 16.91 -16.89 5.22
C GLY A 577 16.70 -18.41 5.39
N PRO A 578 16.59 -18.92 6.63
CA PRO A 578 16.42 -20.34 6.89
C PRO A 578 15.05 -20.89 6.46
N PHE A 579 14.11 -20.03 6.06
CA PHE A 579 12.75 -20.45 5.68
C PHE A 579 12.59 -20.80 4.20
N GLN A 580 13.66 -20.75 3.40
CA GLN A 580 13.58 -21.00 1.96
C GLN A 580 13.02 -22.38 1.61
N GLU A 581 13.36 -23.42 2.38
CA GLU A 581 12.87 -24.79 2.15
C GLU A 581 11.42 -24.98 2.64
N GLU A 582 11.02 -24.24 3.68
CA GLU A 582 9.68 -24.31 4.27
C GLU A 582 8.64 -23.61 3.39
N PHE A 583 9.00 -22.47 2.80
CA PHE A 583 8.10 -21.65 2.00
C PHE A 583 8.44 -21.77 0.50
N PRO A 584 7.78 -22.65 -0.26
CA PRO A 584 8.09 -22.89 -1.67
C PRO A 584 7.84 -21.68 -2.59
N THR A 585 7.08 -20.70 -2.10
CA THR A 585 6.85 -19.39 -2.73
C THR A 585 7.95 -18.37 -2.45
N CYS A 586 8.97 -18.71 -1.66
CA CYS A 586 10.09 -17.82 -1.37
C CYS A 586 11.23 -18.01 -2.39
N TYR A 587 11.32 -17.10 -3.37
CA TYR A 587 12.13 -17.27 -4.58
C TYR A 587 13.59 -16.78 -4.52
N GLU A 588 14.23 -16.75 -3.35
CA GLU A 588 15.59 -16.18 -3.17
C GLU A 588 16.64 -16.79 -4.12
N ALA A 589 16.72 -18.12 -4.23
CA ALA A 589 17.69 -18.78 -5.13
C ALA A 589 17.48 -18.47 -6.63
N ARG A 590 16.26 -18.12 -7.05
CA ARG A 590 15.98 -17.66 -8.42
C ARG A 590 16.43 -16.22 -8.61
N PHE A 591 16.32 -15.39 -7.58
CA PHE A 591 16.79 -14.02 -7.60
C PHE A 591 18.33 -13.93 -7.68
N ASP A 592 19.04 -14.66 -6.83
CA ASP A 592 20.51 -14.59 -6.71
C ASP A 592 21.26 -14.95 -8.00
N ARG A 593 20.68 -15.78 -8.87
CA ARG A 593 21.23 -16.05 -10.21
C ARG A 593 21.39 -14.79 -11.08
N ASN A 594 20.74 -13.67 -10.72
CA ASN A 594 20.77 -12.42 -11.47
C ASN A 594 21.74 -11.35 -10.90
N PHE A 595 22.31 -11.53 -9.70
CA PHE A 595 23.09 -10.50 -8.98
C PHE A 595 24.31 -11.04 -8.24
#